data_AF-A0A3D0KPX7-F1
#
_entry.id   AF-A0A3D0KPX7-F1
#
_cell.length_a   1.000
_cell.length_b   1.000
_cell.length_c   1.000
_cell.angle_alpha   90.00
_cell.angle_beta   90.00
_cell.angle_gamma   90.00
#
_symmetry.space_group_name_H-M   'P 1'
#
loop_
_entity.id
_entity.type
_entity.pdbx_description
1 polymer ?
#
loop_
_entity_poly.entity_id
_entity_poly.type
_entity_poly.pdbx_seq_one_letter_code
_entity_poly.pdbx_strand_id
1 'polypeptide(L)'
;MSKNAVLTEYQIFASEISAPVTIALAADVHERPADDIIEIIRKSKPDLIAVAGDTLERYSGDRENHIKRSALFTVLRCFAAVINGTLKLFFGRRNKPLTENAYRFLSRCSDIAPVFMSLGNHEEELTAEDYDFLKKNNIKLLDNSYGSFTVKNMQLLIGGYSFYGEHAWFDNFARENSFKILLCHRPEIYDEIRASNVNLVLAGHNHGGQFRLFGRGLVSSSGGFFPRYDKGVYENRLVVTAGCSNSVYIPRINNPREAVIIKLIPK
;
A
#
# COMPACT_ATOMS: atom_id res chain seq x y z
N MET A 1 -12.73 7.06 19.45
CA MET A 1 -12.25 5.88 18.69
C MET A 1 -11.09 6.35 17.83
N SER A 2 -9.92 5.73 17.98
CA SER A 2 -8.57 6.28 17.73
C SER A 2 -8.46 7.30 16.59
N LYS A 3 -8.15 8.57 16.92
CA LYS A 3 -7.78 9.59 15.92
C LYS A 3 -6.37 9.38 15.37
N ASN A 4 -5.52 8.65 16.09
CA ASN A 4 -4.09 8.58 15.77
C ASN A 4 -3.77 7.28 15.04
N ALA A 5 -3.00 7.41 13.97
CA ALA A 5 -2.28 6.30 13.38
C ALA A 5 -1.31 5.66 14.40
N VAL A 6 -0.97 4.39 14.16
CA VAL A 6 0.01 3.65 14.97
C VAL A 6 1.25 3.33 14.15
N LEU A 7 2.37 3.19 14.86
CA LEU A 7 3.59 2.59 14.32
C LEU A 7 3.48 1.07 14.46
N THR A 8 3.74 0.36 13.36
CA THR A 8 3.87 -1.11 13.35
C THR A 8 5.25 -1.47 12.85
N GLU A 9 6.02 -2.26 13.61
CA GLU A 9 7.38 -2.64 13.25
C GLU A 9 7.48 -4.14 12.95
N TYR A 10 8.22 -4.49 11.90
CA TYR A 10 8.59 -5.86 11.57
C TYR A 10 10.10 -5.99 11.39
N GLN A 11 10.64 -7.15 11.75
CA GLN A 11 12.03 -7.51 11.46
C GLN A 11 12.04 -8.65 10.44
N ILE A 12 12.81 -8.48 9.37
CA ILE A 12 12.98 -9.49 8.32
C ILE A 12 14.47 -9.75 8.17
N PHE A 13 14.86 -11.01 8.30
CA PHE A 13 16.26 -11.42 8.22
C PHE A 13 16.58 -11.91 6.81
N ALA A 14 17.59 -11.30 6.18
CA ALA A 14 18.02 -11.62 4.83
C ALA A 14 19.54 -11.77 4.76
N SER A 15 20.00 -12.84 4.13
CA SER A 15 21.42 -13.20 3.95
C SER A 15 22.10 -12.40 2.83
N GLU A 16 21.30 -11.84 1.94
CA GLU A 16 21.73 -11.17 0.71
C GLU A 16 22.01 -9.67 0.91
N ILE A 17 21.78 -9.14 2.12
CA ILE A 17 22.14 -7.78 2.50
C ILE A 17 23.33 -7.76 3.45
N SER A 18 24.20 -6.77 3.31
CA SER A 18 25.42 -6.61 4.11
C SER A 18 25.30 -5.60 5.25
N ALA A 19 24.23 -4.81 5.29
CA ALA A 19 23.95 -3.84 6.35
C ALA A 19 22.44 -3.72 6.62
N PRO A 20 22.02 -3.37 7.85
CA PRO A 20 20.62 -3.13 8.13
C PRO A 20 20.01 -2.02 7.26
N VAL A 21 18.81 -2.25 6.73
CA VAL A 21 18.03 -1.26 5.96
C VAL A 21 16.69 -1.06 6.64
N THR A 22 16.33 0.19 6.89
CA THR A 22 15.02 0.57 7.44
C THR A 22 14.12 1.02 6.29
N ILE A 23 13.02 0.32 6.07
CA ILE A 23 12.04 0.62 5.02
C ILE A 23 10.75 1.09 5.69
N ALA A 24 10.23 2.24 5.30
CA ALA A 24 8.86 2.61 5.64
C ALA A 24 7.91 2.18 4.54
N LEU A 25 6.83 1.48 4.89
CA LEU A 25 5.75 1.08 3.98
C LEU A 25 4.48 1.87 4.30
N ALA A 26 3.95 2.52 3.26
CA ALA A 26 2.67 3.22 3.26
C ALA A 26 1.83 2.77 2.06
N ALA A 27 0.51 2.78 2.21
CA ALA A 27 -0.45 2.53 1.13
C ALA A 27 -1.81 3.11 1.54
N ASP A 28 -2.76 3.16 0.59
CA ASP A 28 -4.16 3.49 0.87
C ASP A 28 -4.32 4.87 1.54
N VAL A 29 -3.61 5.89 1.04
CA VAL A 29 -3.73 7.28 1.53
C VAL A 29 -5.06 7.89 1.07
N HIS A 30 -5.53 7.57 -0.13
CA HIS A 30 -6.83 7.99 -0.68
C HIS A 30 -7.11 9.49 -0.52
N GLU A 31 -6.08 10.31 -0.77
CA GLU A 31 -6.16 11.76 -0.65
C GLU A 31 -6.70 12.26 0.72
N ARG A 32 -6.48 11.47 1.78
CA ARG A 32 -6.84 11.82 3.16
C ARG A 32 -5.68 12.51 3.86
N PRO A 33 -5.97 13.39 4.85
CA PRO A 33 -4.93 13.91 5.72
C PRO A 33 -4.17 12.79 6.41
N ALA A 34 -2.84 12.83 6.32
CA ALA A 34 -1.94 11.79 6.82
C ALA A 34 -0.74 12.38 7.57
N ASP A 35 -0.85 13.58 8.15
CA ASP A 35 0.25 14.23 8.88
C ASP A 35 0.77 13.38 10.05
N ASP A 36 -0.09 12.62 10.72
CA ASP A 36 0.31 11.70 11.78
C ASP A 36 1.13 10.50 11.28
N ILE A 37 0.79 9.96 10.11
CA ILE A 37 1.57 8.94 9.40
C ILE A 37 2.94 9.50 9.01
N ILE A 38 2.99 10.71 8.44
CA ILE A 38 4.24 11.38 8.04
C ILE A 38 5.15 11.56 9.26
N GLU A 39 4.59 11.94 10.41
CA GLU A 39 5.35 12.10 11.64
C GLU A 39 5.94 10.77 12.13
N ILE A 40 5.18 9.67 12.06
CA ILE A 40 5.67 8.33 12.40
C ILE A 40 6.83 7.92 11.47
N ILE A 41 6.66 8.08 10.15
CA ILE A 41 7.69 7.78 9.15
C ILE A 41 8.95 8.60 9.42
N ARG A 42 8.81 9.91 9.65
CA ARG A 42 9.92 10.82 9.95
C ARG A 42 10.70 10.41 11.19
N LYS A 43 10.01 10.10 12.29
CA LYS A 43 10.64 9.67 13.55
C LYS A 43 11.40 8.35 13.41
N SER A 44 10.95 7.50 12.48
CA SER A 44 11.55 6.18 12.22
C SER A 44 12.83 6.24 11.38
N LYS A 45 13.14 7.41 10.77
CA LYS A 45 14.35 7.65 9.97
C LYS A 45 14.64 6.54 8.94
N PRO A 46 13.69 6.24 8.04
CA PRO A 46 13.86 5.19 7.05
C PRO A 46 14.97 5.55 6.05
N ASP A 47 15.59 4.51 5.48
CA ASP A 47 16.55 4.63 4.39
C ASP A 47 15.86 4.72 3.03
N LEU A 48 14.63 4.20 2.93
CA LEU A 48 13.73 4.38 1.79
C LEU A 48 12.27 4.28 2.23
N ILE A 49 11.36 4.88 1.44
CA ILE A 49 9.92 4.83 1.65
C ILE A 49 9.28 4.14 0.44
N ALA A 50 8.53 3.08 0.71
CA ALA A 50 7.73 2.32 -0.23
C ALA A 50 6.26 2.73 -0.13
N VAL A 51 5.71 3.24 -1.22
CA VAL A 51 4.30 3.62 -1.37
C VAL A 51 3.62 2.60 -2.28
N ALA A 52 2.89 1.67 -1.68
CA ALA A 52 2.31 0.52 -2.36
C ALA A 52 0.86 0.78 -2.80
N GLY A 53 0.61 1.87 -3.53
CA GLY A 53 -0.66 2.16 -4.22
C GLY A 53 -1.76 2.86 -3.40
N ASP A 54 -2.79 3.29 -4.13
CA ASP A 54 -4.00 4.02 -3.67
C ASP A 54 -3.66 5.28 -2.86
N THR A 55 -2.73 6.07 -3.37
CA THR A 55 -2.40 7.38 -2.81
C THR A 55 -3.35 8.46 -3.36
N LEU A 56 -3.57 8.44 -4.67
CA LEU A 56 -4.45 9.36 -5.41
C LEU A 56 -5.80 8.72 -5.74
N GLU A 57 -6.79 9.56 -6.07
CA GLU A 57 -8.13 9.13 -6.51
C GLU A 57 -8.33 9.48 -8.00
N ARG A 58 -7.77 8.65 -8.88
CA ARG A 58 -7.75 8.76 -10.36
C ARG A 58 -8.30 7.49 -11.02
N TYR A 59 -9.58 7.23 -10.81
CA TYR A 59 -10.26 6.07 -11.36
C TYR A 59 -11.71 6.40 -11.73
N SER A 60 -12.20 5.78 -12.80
CA SER A 60 -13.58 5.89 -13.28
C SER A 60 -14.53 4.88 -12.63
N GLY A 61 -14.00 3.89 -11.88
CA GLY A 61 -14.79 2.90 -11.13
C GLY A 61 -15.31 1.71 -11.94
N ASP A 62 -15.09 1.68 -13.25
CA ASP A 62 -15.66 0.67 -14.15
C ASP A 62 -14.87 -0.65 -14.19
N ARG A 63 -13.53 -0.60 -14.25
CA ARG A 63 -12.71 -1.83 -14.36
C ARG A 63 -12.69 -2.70 -13.12
N GLU A 64 -12.73 -2.10 -11.93
CA GLU A 64 -12.79 -2.86 -10.68
C GLU A 64 -14.07 -3.72 -10.60
N ASN A 65 -15.17 -3.28 -11.25
CA ASN A 65 -16.42 -4.05 -11.31
C ASN A 65 -16.32 -5.28 -12.22
N HIS A 66 -15.37 -5.31 -13.17
CA HIS A 66 -15.21 -6.40 -14.16
C HIS A 66 -14.33 -7.55 -13.68
N ILE A 67 -13.55 -7.39 -12.60
CA ILE A 67 -12.79 -8.49 -12.01
C ILE A 67 -13.79 -9.42 -11.29
N LYS A 68 -14.08 -10.59 -11.88
CA LYS A 68 -15.00 -11.67 -11.42
C LYS A 68 -15.49 -11.52 -9.97
N ARG A 69 -16.61 -10.81 -9.79
CA ARG A 69 -17.33 -10.69 -8.50
C ARG A 69 -18.49 -11.69 -8.47
N SER A 70 -18.66 -12.40 -7.35
CA SER A 70 -19.83 -13.28 -7.16
C SER A 70 -21.11 -12.45 -7.00
N ALA A 71 -22.27 -13.00 -7.37
CA ALA A 71 -23.56 -12.30 -7.23
C ALA A 71 -23.84 -11.82 -5.78
N LEU A 72 -23.33 -12.55 -4.79
CA LEU A 72 -23.40 -12.21 -3.38
C LEU A 72 -22.72 -10.85 -3.07
N PHE A 73 -21.61 -10.57 -3.75
CA PHE A 73 -20.85 -9.34 -3.59
C PHE A 73 -21.63 -8.11 -4.09
N THR A 74 -22.33 -8.22 -5.22
CA THR A 74 -23.17 -7.14 -5.76
C THR A 74 -24.30 -6.79 -4.80
N VAL A 75 -24.95 -7.80 -4.21
CA VAL A 75 -25.99 -7.62 -3.20
C VAL A 75 -25.42 -6.93 -1.96
N LEU A 76 -24.29 -7.41 -1.43
CA LEU A 76 -23.61 -6.81 -0.28
C LEU A 76 -23.17 -5.37 -0.55
N ARG A 77 -22.72 -5.03 -1.76
CA ARG A 77 -22.37 -3.66 -2.14
C ARG A 77 -23.60 -2.75 -2.15
N CYS A 78 -24.74 -3.21 -2.67
CA CYS A 78 -25.99 -2.45 -2.60
C CYS A 78 -26.41 -2.21 -1.15
N PHE A 79 -26.32 -3.23 -0.30
CA PHE A 79 -26.53 -3.06 1.15
C PHE A 79 -25.52 -2.09 1.76
N ALA A 80 -24.23 -2.20 1.45
CA ALA A 80 -23.19 -1.30 1.93
C ALA A 80 -23.37 0.14 1.42
N ALA A 81 -23.90 0.35 0.21
CA ALA A 81 -24.19 1.67 -0.34
C ALA A 81 -25.40 2.32 0.34
N VAL A 82 -26.47 1.54 0.58
CA VAL A 82 -27.64 1.98 1.37
C VAL A 82 -27.22 2.30 2.81
N ILE A 83 -26.45 1.40 3.42
CA ILE A 83 -25.86 1.57 4.75
C ILE A 83 -24.93 2.79 4.76
N ASN A 84 -24.09 3.02 3.76
CA ASN A 84 -23.22 4.20 3.68
C ASN A 84 -24.04 5.50 3.65
N GLY A 85 -25.16 5.51 2.93
CA GLY A 85 -26.10 6.63 2.91
C GLY A 85 -26.73 6.91 4.28
N THR A 86 -27.11 5.85 5.01
CA THR A 86 -27.66 5.97 6.37
C THR A 86 -26.59 6.32 7.40
N LEU A 87 -25.42 5.70 7.34
CA LEU A 87 -24.28 5.96 8.20
C LEU A 87 -23.74 7.39 8.02
N LYS A 88 -23.82 7.97 6.83
CA LYS A 88 -23.51 9.40 6.61
C LYS A 88 -24.41 10.32 7.43
N LEU A 89 -25.67 9.92 7.68
CA LEU A 89 -26.59 10.68 8.54
C LEU A 89 -26.21 10.55 10.02
N PHE A 90 -25.78 9.37 10.47
CA PHE A 90 -25.45 9.10 11.88
C PHE A 90 -24.02 9.52 12.29
N PHE A 91 -23.04 9.37 11.40
CA PHE A 91 -21.62 9.58 11.70
C PHE A 91 -21.05 10.88 11.10
N GLY A 92 -21.87 11.68 10.41
CA GLY A 92 -21.52 13.00 9.90
C GLY A 92 -20.77 13.01 8.55
N ARG A 93 -20.30 14.20 8.15
CA ARG A 93 -19.54 14.41 6.90
C ARG A 93 -18.07 14.03 7.08
N ARG A 94 -17.54 13.20 6.17
CA ARG A 94 -16.10 12.97 6.06
C ARG A 94 -15.42 14.17 5.40
N ASN A 95 -14.15 14.41 5.72
CA ASN A 95 -13.32 15.28 4.88
C ASN A 95 -13.40 14.74 3.45
N LYS A 96 -13.59 15.60 2.46
CA LYS A 96 -13.53 15.15 1.07
C LYS A 96 -12.10 14.70 0.76
N PRO A 97 -11.90 13.66 -0.08
CA PRO A 97 -10.59 13.44 -0.69
C PRO A 97 -10.20 14.73 -1.42
N LEU A 98 -8.95 15.14 -1.23
CA LEU A 98 -8.37 16.35 -1.80
C LEU A 98 -6.96 16.00 -2.29
N THR A 99 -6.71 16.17 -3.60
CA THR A 99 -5.40 15.92 -4.23
C THR A 99 -4.25 16.53 -3.44
N GLU A 100 -4.45 17.71 -2.84
CA GLU A 100 -3.45 18.41 -2.04
C GLU A 100 -2.96 17.59 -0.84
N ASN A 101 -3.80 16.71 -0.26
CA ASN A 101 -3.38 15.83 0.83
C ASN A 101 -2.43 14.74 0.34
N ALA A 102 -2.70 14.14 -0.82
CA ALA A 102 -1.82 13.13 -1.42
C ALA A 102 -0.49 13.76 -1.86
N TYR A 103 -0.54 14.93 -2.51
CA TYR A 103 0.65 15.69 -2.87
C TYR A 103 1.46 16.09 -1.65
N ARG A 104 0.81 16.59 -0.59
CA ARG A 104 1.47 16.89 0.68
C ARG A 104 2.13 15.65 1.26
N PHE A 105 1.43 14.51 1.30
CA PHE A 105 1.98 13.25 1.80
C PHE A 105 3.25 12.85 1.05
N LEU A 106 3.18 12.77 -0.28
CA LEU A 106 4.30 12.35 -1.13
C LEU A 106 5.49 13.33 -1.03
N SER A 107 5.22 14.64 -1.11
CA SER A 107 6.26 15.67 -0.98
C SER A 107 6.97 15.59 0.37
N ARG A 108 6.22 15.46 1.46
CA ARG A 108 6.79 15.34 2.81
C ARG A 108 7.53 14.03 3.06
N CYS A 109 7.15 12.95 2.39
CA CYS A 109 7.89 11.69 2.40
C CYS A 109 9.22 11.85 1.65
N SER A 110 9.23 12.54 0.51
CA SER A 110 10.44 12.83 -0.27
C SER A 110 11.46 13.69 0.50
N ASP A 111 11.00 14.59 1.37
CA ASP A 111 11.85 15.33 2.30
C ASP A 111 12.56 14.43 3.34
N ILE A 112 12.07 13.20 3.57
CA ILE A 112 12.57 12.28 4.60
C ILE A 112 13.57 11.29 4.03
N ALA A 113 13.21 10.62 2.93
CA ALA A 113 14.00 9.57 2.29
C ALA A 113 13.55 9.35 0.84
N PRO A 114 14.36 8.67 -0.01
CA PRO A 114 13.93 8.29 -1.36
C PRO A 114 12.60 7.54 -1.36
N VAL A 115 11.67 7.98 -2.21
CA VAL A 115 10.31 7.42 -2.30
C VAL A 115 10.16 6.61 -3.58
N PHE A 116 9.70 5.38 -3.45
CA PHE A 116 9.33 4.48 -4.53
C PHE A 116 7.84 4.21 -4.46
N MET A 117 7.14 4.39 -5.57
CA MET A 117 5.67 4.30 -5.63
C MET A 117 5.26 3.30 -6.70
N SER A 118 4.29 2.45 -6.38
CA SER A 118 3.57 1.61 -7.36
C SER A 118 2.09 1.97 -7.37
N LEU A 119 1.39 1.64 -8.47
CA LEU A 119 0.01 2.04 -8.71
C LEU A 119 -1.01 1.07 -8.09
N GLY A 120 -1.98 1.64 -7.40
CA GLY A 120 -3.18 0.94 -6.93
C GLY A 120 -4.32 0.93 -7.94
N ASN A 121 -5.48 0.37 -7.55
CA ASN A 121 -6.67 0.36 -8.39
C ASN A 121 -7.31 1.75 -8.53
N HIS A 122 -7.00 2.68 -7.62
CA HIS A 122 -7.45 4.07 -7.69
C HIS A 122 -6.54 4.96 -8.54
N GLU A 123 -5.46 4.44 -9.13
CA GLU A 123 -4.42 5.25 -9.80
C GLU A 123 -4.27 4.87 -11.28
N GLU A 124 -5.36 4.46 -11.91
CA GLU A 124 -5.38 4.03 -13.31
C GLU A 124 -5.24 5.20 -14.30
N GLU A 125 -5.79 6.36 -13.96
CA GLU A 125 -5.93 7.51 -14.85
C GLU A 125 -5.09 8.71 -14.36
N LEU A 126 -3.82 8.48 -14.01
CA LEU A 126 -2.91 9.57 -13.61
C LEU A 126 -2.88 10.67 -14.68
N THR A 127 -3.03 11.92 -14.24
CA THR A 127 -3.03 13.10 -15.11
C THR A 127 -1.61 13.58 -15.40
N ALA A 128 -1.44 14.43 -16.41
CA ALA A 128 -0.15 15.08 -16.68
C ALA A 128 0.37 15.88 -15.45
N GLU A 129 -0.55 16.50 -14.69
CA GLU A 129 -0.20 17.20 -13.46
C GLU A 129 0.34 16.24 -12.39
N ASP A 130 -0.25 15.04 -12.24
CA ASP A 130 0.24 14.03 -11.30
C ASP A 130 1.67 13.59 -11.67
N TYR A 131 1.94 13.33 -12.97
CA TYR A 131 3.28 12.97 -13.43
C TYR A 131 4.31 14.09 -13.21
N ASP A 132 3.96 15.33 -13.54
CA ASP A 132 4.83 16.49 -13.32
C ASP A 132 5.11 16.70 -11.83
N PHE A 133 4.10 16.51 -10.98
CA PHE A 133 4.24 16.57 -9.54
C PHE A 133 5.21 15.50 -9.01
N LEU A 134 5.02 14.23 -9.41
CA LEU A 134 5.87 13.12 -8.98
C LEU A 134 7.33 13.34 -9.39
N LYS A 135 7.55 13.77 -10.65
CA LYS A 135 8.88 14.08 -11.18
C LYS A 135 9.53 15.23 -10.42
N LYS A 136 8.81 16.34 -10.20
CA LYS A 136 9.30 17.52 -9.49
C LYS A 136 9.69 17.22 -8.05
N ASN A 137 8.98 16.30 -7.39
CA ASN A 137 9.26 15.88 -6.02
C ASN A 137 10.18 14.64 -5.94
N ASN A 138 10.83 14.24 -7.04
CA ASN A 138 11.73 13.10 -7.12
C ASN A 138 11.13 11.77 -6.59
N ILE A 139 9.82 11.59 -6.77
CA ILE A 139 9.15 10.33 -6.47
C ILE A 139 9.42 9.36 -7.63
N LYS A 140 9.96 8.17 -7.33
CA LYS A 140 10.21 7.14 -8.34
C LYS A 140 8.94 6.32 -8.52
N LEU A 141 8.15 6.68 -9.53
CA LEU A 141 7.02 5.87 -9.97
C LEU A 141 7.54 4.62 -10.70
N LEU A 142 7.09 3.45 -10.24
CA LEU A 142 7.37 2.13 -10.77
C LEU A 142 6.03 1.51 -11.20
N ASP A 143 5.63 1.81 -12.43
CA ASP A 143 4.47 1.21 -13.07
C ASP A 143 4.95 0.05 -13.94
N ASN A 144 4.67 -1.19 -13.53
CA ASN A 144 5.07 -2.41 -14.22
C ASN A 144 6.54 -2.40 -14.68
N SER A 145 7.40 -1.93 -13.80
CA SER A 145 8.80 -1.65 -14.08
C SER A 145 9.63 -1.75 -12.81
N TYR A 146 10.95 -1.80 -13.00
CA TYR A 146 11.92 -1.87 -11.91
C TYR A 146 13.15 -1.03 -12.21
N GLY A 147 13.89 -0.70 -11.15
CA GLY A 147 15.18 -0.02 -11.25
C GLY A 147 16.16 -0.52 -10.19
N SER A 148 17.45 -0.27 -10.41
CA SER A 148 18.50 -0.50 -9.43
C SER A 148 18.84 0.79 -8.69
N PHE A 149 18.86 0.71 -7.36
CA PHE A 149 19.06 1.85 -6.48
C PHE A 149 20.07 1.53 -5.38
N THR A 150 21.01 2.45 -5.16
CA THR A 150 21.99 2.31 -4.09
C THR A 150 21.40 2.78 -2.76
N VAL A 151 21.25 1.87 -1.80
CA VAL A 151 20.83 2.16 -0.42
C VAL A 151 21.86 1.56 0.52
N LYS A 152 22.42 2.36 1.42
CA LYS A 152 23.51 1.92 2.35
C LYS A 152 24.68 1.21 1.63
N ASN A 153 25.09 1.73 0.47
CA ASN A 153 26.14 1.14 -0.39
C ASN A 153 25.81 -0.25 -0.97
N MET A 154 24.56 -0.70 -0.89
CA MET A 154 24.07 -1.93 -1.53
C MET A 154 23.20 -1.57 -2.74
N GLN A 155 23.31 -2.34 -3.82
CA GLN A 155 22.32 -2.28 -4.90
C GLN A 155 21.07 -3.06 -4.49
N LEU A 156 19.94 -2.37 -4.46
CA LEU A 156 18.62 -2.97 -4.32
C LEU A 156 17.88 -2.81 -5.65
N LEU A 157 17.24 -3.88 -6.10
CA LEU A 157 16.29 -3.81 -7.20
C LEU A 157 14.90 -3.59 -6.62
N ILE A 158 14.26 -2.50 -7.04
CA ILE A 158 12.93 -2.14 -6.57
C ILE A 158 12.00 -2.14 -7.79
N GLY A 159 10.99 -3.00 -7.74
CA GLY A 159 9.96 -3.13 -8.77
C GLY A 159 8.60 -2.72 -8.26
N GLY A 160 7.73 -2.24 -9.17
CA GLY A 160 6.35 -1.91 -8.87
C GLY A 160 5.40 -2.67 -9.78
N TYR A 161 4.50 -3.45 -9.17
CA TYR A 161 3.47 -4.23 -9.83
C TYR A 161 2.12 -3.53 -9.67
N SER A 162 1.71 -2.84 -10.72
CA SER A 162 0.47 -2.09 -10.75
C SER A 162 -0.74 -3.01 -10.62
N PHE A 163 -1.83 -2.53 -10.02
CA PHE A 163 -2.99 -3.38 -9.71
C PHE A 163 -3.56 -4.16 -10.92
N TYR A 164 -3.63 -3.50 -12.08
CA TYR A 164 -4.09 -4.08 -13.35
C TYR A 164 -2.92 -4.51 -14.26
N GLY A 165 -1.71 -4.57 -13.72
CA GLY A 165 -0.47 -4.80 -14.45
C GLY A 165 -0.34 -6.20 -15.05
N GLU A 166 0.42 -6.27 -16.14
CA GLU A 166 0.74 -7.51 -16.84
C GLU A 166 2.02 -8.16 -16.31
N HIS A 167 2.14 -9.47 -16.47
CA HIS A 167 3.23 -10.25 -15.89
C HIS A 167 4.56 -10.18 -16.67
N ALA A 168 4.55 -9.70 -17.92
CA ALA A 168 5.68 -9.87 -18.84
C ALA A 168 6.99 -9.24 -18.34
N TRP A 169 6.93 -8.07 -17.69
CA TRP A 169 8.11 -7.40 -17.13
C TRP A 169 8.65 -8.11 -15.88
N PHE A 170 7.77 -8.79 -15.13
CA PHE A 170 8.08 -9.40 -13.85
C PHE A 170 9.08 -10.54 -14.01
N ASP A 171 8.97 -11.33 -15.08
CA ASP A 171 9.91 -12.40 -15.38
C ASP A 171 11.35 -11.89 -15.54
N ASN A 172 11.53 -10.71 -16.14
CA ASN A 172 12.85 -10.10 -16.27
C ASN A 172 13.36 -9.64 -14.91
N PHE A 173 12.52 -8.97 -14.13
CA PHE A 173 12.84 -8.58 -12.76
C PHE A 173 13.24 -9.79 -11.90
N ALA A 174 12.49 -10.89 -11.96
CA ALA A 174 12.73 -12.08 -11.15
C ALA A 174 14.05 -12.79 -11.47
N ARG A 175 14.56 -12.67 -12.71
CA ARG A 175 15.84 -13.28 -13.14
C ARG A 175 17.08 -12.54 -12.66
N GLU A 176 16.94 -11.29 -12.19
CA GLU A 176 18.08 -10.49 -11.75
C GLU A 176 18.72 -11.00 -10.45
N ASN A 177 20.04 -10.82 -10.31
CA ASN A 177 20.83 -11.39 -9.22
C ASN A 177 21.06 -10.46 -7.99
N SER A 178 20.24 -9.41 -7.82
CA SER A 178 20.30 -8.53 -6.64
C SER A 178 19.14 -8.78 -5.66
N PHE A 179 19.24 -8.21 -4.46
CA PHE A 179 18.14 -8.20 -3.50
C PHE A 179 16.95 -7.43 -4.08
N LYS A 180 15.80 -8.08 -4.19
CA LYS A 180 14.60 -7.59 -4.88
C LYS A 180 13.48 -7.26 -3.90
N ILE A 181 13.03 -6.02 -3.95
CA ILE A 181 11.84 -5.52 -3.26
C ILE A 181 10.77 -5.27 -4.32
N LEU A 182 9.60 -5.89 -4.17
CA LEU A 182 8.44 -5.68 -5.03
C LEU A 182 7.37 -4.91 -4.26
N LEU A 183 6.92 -3.80 -4.83
CA LEU A 183 5.74 -3.06 -4.37
C LEU A 183 4.53 -3.54 -5.17
N CYS A 184 3.41 -3.84 -4.53
CA CYS A 184 2.17 -4.13 -5.24
C CYS A 184 0.94 -3.69 -4.44
N HIS A 185 -0.13 -3.32 -5.12
CA HIS A 185 -1.39 -3.00 -4.45
C HIS A 185 -2.39 -4.15 -4.48
N ARG A 186 -1.92 -5.39 -4.68
CA ARG A 186 -2.77 -6.58 -4.71
C ARG A 186 -2.04 -7.74 -4.05
N PRO A 187 -2.16 -7.93 -2.72
CA PRO A 187 -1.38 -8.94 -2.02
C PRO A 187 -1.68 -10.37 -2.50
N GLU A 188 -2.84 -10.61 -3.12
CA GLU A 188 -3.23 -11.89 -3.72
C GLU A 188 -2.27 -12.34 -4.84
N ILE A 189 -1.59 -11.40 -5.52
CA ILE A 189 -0.57 -11.74 -6.52
C ILE A 189 0.56 -12.58 -5.93
N TYR A 190 0.76 -12.50 -4.60
CA TYR A 190 1.77 -13.28 -3.92
C TYR A 190 1.61 -14.78 -4.15
N ASP A 191 0.38 -15.30 -4.32
CA ASP A 191 0.17 -16.71 -4.63
C ASP A 191 0.75 -17.11 -6.00
N GLU A 192 0.71 -16.20 -6.97
CA GLU A 192 1.23 -16.39 -8.33
C GLU A 192 2.76 -16.30 -8.34
N ILE A 193 3.33 -15.34 -7.60
CA ILE A 193 4.78 -15.06 -7.60
C ILE A 193 5.53 -15.76 -6.47
N ARG A 194 4.87 -16.56 -5.63
CA ARG A 194 5.47 -17.17 -4.44
C ARG A 194 6.73 -17.96 -4.75
N ALA A 195 6.73 -18.68 -5.86
CA ALA A 195 7.85 -19.51 -6.31
C ALA A 195 8.96 -18.71 -7.02
N SER A 196 8.76 -17.42 -7.27
CA SER A 196 9.76 -16.57 -7.93
C SER A 196 10.84 -16.10 -6.95
N ASN A 197 11.98 -15.66 -7.50
CA ASN A 197 13.15 -15.22 -6.76
C ASN A 197 13.04 -13.79 -6.19
N VAL A 198 11.88 -13.38 -5.67
CA VAL A 198 11.71 -12.04 -5.03
C VAL A 198 11.98 -12.13 -3.52
N ASN A 199 12.80 -11.24 -2.97
CA ASN A 199 13.22 -11.35 -1.57
C ASN A 199 12.23 -10.71 -0.59
N LEU A 200 11.54 -9.64 -0.99
CA LEU A 200 10.56 -8.93 -0.16
C LEU A 200 9.43 -8.37 -1.03
N VAL A 201 8.19 -8.57 -0.62
CA VAL A 201 6.97 -8.04 -1.25
C VAL A 201 6.25 -7.15 -0.25
N LEU A 202 5.94 -5.92 -0.64
CA LEU A 202 5.32 -4.90 0.20
C LEU A 202 3.98 -4.50 -0.44
N ALA A 203 2.89 -4.67 0.30
CA ALA A 203 1.55 -4.52 -0.26
C ALA A 203 0.54 -3.78 0.63
N GLY A 204 -0.45 -3.15 -0.02
CA GLY A 204 -1.62 -2.49 0.59
C GLY A 204 -2.95 -3.17 0.22
N HIS A 205 -4.01 -2.38 0.00
CA HIS A 205 -5.32 -2.74 -0.59
C HIS A 205 -6.37 -3.34 0.34
N ASN A 206 -6.00 -4.28 1.20
CA ASN A 206 -6.99 -4.95 2.06
C ASN A 206 -7.32 -4.14 3.32
N HIS A 207 -6.62 -3.03 3.57
CA HIS A 207 -6.78 -2.13 4.70
C HIS A 207 -6.72 -2.83 6.09
N GLY A 208 -6.27 -4.09 6.20
CA GLY A 208 -6.36 -4.88 7.43
C GLY A 208 -7.78 -5.32 7.80
N GLY A 209 -8.76 -5.10 6.93
CA GLY A 209 -10.18 -5.29 7.16
C GLY A 209 -10.84 -4.21 8.04
N GLN A 210 -12.12 -3.93 7.83
CA GLN A 210 -12.83 -2.85 8.53
C GLN A 210 -13.01 -3.12 10.03
N PHE A 211 -13.19 -4.40 10.38
CA PHE A 211 -13.34 -4.91 11.73
C PHE A 211 -12.33 -6.03 11.96
N ARG A 212 -11.54 -5.95 13.03
CA ARG A 212 -10.64 -7.02 13.45
C ARG A 212 -11.09 -7.65 14.77
N LEU A 213 -11.22 -8.98 14.77
CA LEU A 213 -11.44 -9.79 15.96
C LEU A 213 -10.44 -10.95 15.97
N PHE A 214 -9.89 -11.28 17.14
CA PHE A 214 -8.91 -12.36 17.32
C PHE A 214 -7.73 -12.29 16.32
N GLY A 215 -7.28 -11.07 16.02
CA GLY A 215 -6.16 -10.84 15.12
C GLY A 215 -6.46 -11.05 13.63
N ARG A 216 -7.72 -11.23 13.21
CA ARG A 216 -8.12 -11.38 11.80
C ARG A 216 -9.11 -10.32 11.34
N GLY A 217 -8.94 -9.81 10.12
CA GLY A 217 -9.89 -8.95 9.42
C GLY A 217 -11.10 -9.73 8.96
N LEU A 218 -12.30 -9.24 9.28
CA LEU A 218 -13.56 -9.92 8.94
C LEU A 218 -14.08 -9.53 7.55
N VAL A 219 -13.95 -8.25 7.20
CA VAL A 219 -14.49 -7.65 5.97
C VAL A 219 -13.41 -6.78 5.35
N SER A 220 -13.02 -7.03 4.10
CA SER A 220 -12.09 -6.15 3.37
C SER A 220 -12.77 -4.84 2.99
N SER A 221 -11.98 -3.77 2.81
CA SER A 221 -12.43 -2.51 2.20
C SER A 221 -13.07 -2.73 0.82
N SER A 222 -12.52 -3.69 0.08
CA SER A 222 -13.02 -4.16 -1.20
C SER A 222 -14.24 -5.09 -1.10
N GLY A 223 -14.88 -5.28 0.07
CA GLY A 223 -16.19 -5.96 0.21
C GLY A 223 -16.16 -7.50 0.32
N GLY A 224 -14.99 -8.12 0.40
CA GLY A 224 -14.81 -9.56 0.63
C GLY A 224 -14.83 -9.94 2.12
N PHE A 225 -15.05 -11.21 2.44
CA PHE A 225 -14.93 -11.73 3.81
C PHE A 225 -13.62 -12.48 3.99
N PHE A 226 -13.02 -12.37 5.19
CA PHE A 226 -11.81 -13.09 5.59
C PHE A 226 -10.68 -13.06 4.53
N PRO A 227 -10.19 -11.87 4.15
CA PRO A 227 -9.09 -11.77 3.19
C PRO A 227 -7.89 -12.62 3.66
N ARG A 228 -7.34 -13.43 2.76
CA ARG A 228 -6.20 -14.31 3.04
C ARG A 228 -4.97 -13.52 3.51
N TYR A 229 -4.77 -12.36 2.89
CA TYR A 229 -3.67 -11.43 3.15
C TYR A 229 -4.23 -10.09 3.62
N ASP A 230 -4.58 -9.99 4.89
CA ASP A 230 -5.30 -8.83 5.43
C ASP A 230 -4.35 -7.73 5.92
N LYS A 231 -3.43 -8.09 6.82
CA LYS A 231 -2.40 -7.25 7.45
C LYS A 231 -1.42 -8.18 8.17
N GLY A 232 -0.12 -7.96 8.00
CA GLY A 232 0.91 -8.69 8.74
C GLY A 232 2.08 -9.10 7.87
N VAL A 233 2.86 -10.06 8.37
CA VAL A 233 3.96 -10.69 7.65
C VAL A 233 3.58 -12.13 7.33
N TYR A 234 3.75 -12.54 6.08
CA TYR A 234 3.51 -13.89 5.60
C TYR A 234 4.80 -14.46 5.01
N GLU A 235 5.15 -15.68 5.43
CA GLU A 235 6.34 -16.41 4.96
C GLU A 235 7.65 -15.62 5.07
N ASN A 236 7.72 -14.66 6.01
CA ASN A 236 8.83 -13.71 6.16
C ASN A 236 9.20 -12.94 4.87
N ARG A 237 8.27 -12.86 3.91
CA ARG A 237 8.54 -12.35 2.56
C ARG A 237 7.49 -11.38 2.07
N LEU A 238 6.22 -11.55 2.45
CA LEU A 238 5.14 -10.62 2.13
C LEU A 238 4.78 -9.80 3.37
N VAL A 239 4.79 -8.48 3.25
CA VAL A 239 4.32 -7.55 4.29
C VAL A 239 3.10 -6.80 3.76
N VAL A 240 1.98 -6.91 4.46
CA VAL A 240 0.72 -6.24 4.12
C VAL A 240 0.39 -5.20 5.17
N THR A 241 0.23 -3.94 4.75
CA THR A 241 -0.17 -2.84 5.64
C THR A 241 -1.69 -2.73 5.77
N ALA A 242 -2.15 -2.25 6.92
CA ALA A 242 -3.55 -1.87 7.13
C ALA A 242 -3.93 -0.53 6.47
N GLY A 243 -2.96 0.16 5.85
CA GLY A 243 -3.18 1.40 5.13
C GLY A 243 -3.15 2.65 6.01
N CYS A 244 -2.87 3.78 5.39
CA CYS A 244 -2.63 5.06 6.04
C CYS A 244 -3.90 5.88 6.29
N SER A 245 -5.03 5.48 5.70
CA SER A 245 -6.30 6.21 5.77
C SER A 245 -7.52 5.33 6.11
N ASN A 246 -8.69 5.94 6.29
CA ASN A 246 -9.97 5.25 6.29
C ASN A 246 -10.83 5.76 5.12
N SER A 247 -10.80 5.05 4.00
CA SER A 247 -11.45 5.44 2.74
C SER A 247 -12.95 5.12 2.70
N VAL A 248 -13.50 4.37 3.68
CA VAL A 248 -14.94 4.01 3.79
C VAL A 248 -15.65 4.66 4.99
N TYR A 249 -17.00 4.68 5.00
CA TYR A 249 -17.79 5.46 5.99
C TYR A 249 -17.84 4.77 7.36
N ILE A 250 -17.59 3.48 7.36
CA ILE A 250 -17.59 2.65 8.55
C ILE A 250 -16.33 3.01 9.36
N PRO A 251 -16.45 3.28 10.67
CA PRO A 251 -15.28 3.43 11.54
C PRO A 251 -14.45 2.14 11.58
N ARG A 252 -13.13 2.25 11.66
CA ARG A 252 -12.26 1.09 11.92
C ARG A 252 -12.43 0.64 13.37
N ILE A 253 -12.65 -0.66 13.60
CA ILE A 253 -12.72 -1.25 14.95
C ILE A 253 -11.57 -2.24 15.13
N ASN A 254 -10.73 -2.00 16.15
CA ASN A 254 -9.53 -2.79 16.46
C ASN A 254 -8.53 -2.92 15.29
N ASN A 255 -8.59 -1.99 14.33
CA ASN A 255 -7.70 -1.94 13.19
C ASN A 255 -7.31 -0.49 12.86
N PRO A 256 -6.50 0.16 13.71
CA PRO A 256 -6.08 1.54 13.45
C PRO A 256 -5.34 1.67 12.12
N ARG A 257 -5.36 2.88 11.56
CA ARG A 257 -4.47 3.26 10.44
C ARG A 257 -3.02 3.11 10.91
N GLU A 258 -2.11 2.79 10.01
CA GLU A 258 -0.71 2.57 10.39
C GLU A 258 0.30 3.04 9.36
N ALA A 259 1.50 3.35 9.87
CA ALA A 259 2.72 3.33 9.11
C ALA A 259 3.50 2.08 9.50
N VAL A 260 3.93 1.29 8.52
CA VAL A 260 4.72 0.08 8.77
C VAL A 260 6.20 0.39 8.60
N ILE A 261 7.03 -0.03 9.54
CA ILE A 261 8.48 0.06 9.45
C ILE A 261 9.06 -1.35 9.43
N ILE A 262 9.74 -1.69 8.34
CA ILE A 262 10.43 -2.96 8.17
C ILE A 262 11.92 -2.72 8.41
N LYS A 263 12.48 -3.42 9.40
CA LYS A 263 13.93 -3.52 9.60
C LYS A 263 14.41 -4.77 8.88
N LEU A 264 15.05 -4.59 7.74
CA LEU A 264 15.74 -5.64 7.02
C LEU A 264 17.12 -5.82 7.65
N ILE A 265 17.39 -7.00 8.22
CA ILE A 265 18.58 -7.27 9.05
C ILE A 265 19.43 -8.35 8.36
N PRO A 266 20.75 -8.15 8.22
CA PRO A 266 21.65 -9.20 7.74
C PRO A 266 21.56 -10.46 8.61
N LYS A 267 21.61 -11.64 7.98
CA LYS A 267 21.80 -12.90 8.69
C LYS A 267 23.26 -13.17 8.98
#